data_AF-A0A1I4SPQ1-F1
#
_entry.id   AF-A0A1I4SPQ1-F1
#
_cell.length_a   1.000
_cell.length_b   1.000
_cell.length_c   1.000
_cell.angle_alpha   90.00
_cell.angle_beta   90.00
_cell.angle_gamma   90.00
#
_symmetry.space_group_name_H-M   'P 1'
#
loop_
_entity.id
_entity.type
_entity.pdbx_description
1 polymer ?
#
loop_
_entity_poly.entity_id
_entity_poly.type
_entity_poly.pdbx_seq_one_letter_code
_entity_poly.pdbx_strand_id
1 'polypeptide(L)'
;MKKITLLFATIGLTSLVSCAKTDNYTPPATASGEEIFSLNCTKCHKPNTDGSVLVLDPAMANKDAIIKKVQTGSMGMTAFPNIQGEPADRLAEYVLVNSRTK
;
A
#
# COMPACT_ATOMS: atom_id res chain seq x y z
N MET A 1 35.09 9.54 50.14
CA MET A 1 35.35 10.67 49.22
C MET A 1 35.69 10.11 47.84
N LYS A 2 34.81 10.26 46.84
CA LYS A 2 35.15 10.73 45.47
C LYS A 2 33.85 10.81 44.66
N LYS A 3 33.43 12.04 44.37
CA LYS A 3 32.34 12.36 43.46
C LYS A 3 32.91 12.23 42.05
N ILE A 4 32.32 11.38 41.21
CA ILE A 4 32.58 11.40 39.77
C ILE A 4 31.24 11.71 39.09
N THR A 5 30.97 13.00 39.04
CA THR A 5 30.20 13.64 37.99
C THR A 5 30.91 13.34 36.67
N LEU A 6 30.22 12.85 35.63
CA LEU A 6 30.41 13.36 34.26
C LEU A 6 29.41 12.76 33.24
N LEU A 7 28.77 13.70 32.56
CA LEU A 7 28.29 13.71 31.18
C LEU A 7 27.09 12.85 30.75
N PHE A 8 25.97 13.56 30.62
CA PHE A 8 24.87 13.30 29.71
C PHE A 8 25.37 12.97 28.30
N ALA A 9 25.16 11.74 27.85
CA ALA A 9 25.12 11.40 26.44
C ALA A 9 23.64 11.36 26.02
N THR A 10 23.10 12.51 25.63
CA THR A 10 21.82 12.56 24.92
C THR A 10 22.04 11.97 23.53
N ILE A 11 21.78 10.67 23.40
CA ILE A 11 21.69 10.00 22.10
C ILE A 11 20.49 10.63 21.40
N GLY A 12 20.77 11.50 20.42
CA GLY A 12 19.77 12.03 19.52
C GLY A 12 19.14 10.88 18.75
N LEU A 13 17.94 10.48 19.17
CA LEU A 13 17.09 9.55 18.45
C LEU A 13 16.61 10.27 17.18
N THR A 14 17.43 10.26 16.14
CA THR A 14 17.01 10.66 14.80
C THR A 14 16.05 9.59 14.32
N SER A 15 14.76 9.86 14.52
CA SER A 15 13.68 9.08 13.97
C SER A 15 13.88 8.99 12.45
N LEU A 16 14.25 7.80 11.99
CA LEU A 16 14.15 7.43 10.58
C LEU A 16 12.66 7.35 10.23
N VAL A 17 12.01 8.51 10.11
CA VAL A 17 10.69 8.61 9.49
C VAL A 17 10.94 8.39 8.01
N SER A 18 11.04 7.12 7.62
CA SER A 18 11.05 6.74 6.22
C SER A 18 9.78 7.34 5.63
N CYS A 19 9.93 8.33 4.74
CA CYS A 19 8.82 9.00 4.07
C CYS A 19 8.13 8.00 3.14
N ALA A 20 7.38 7.05 3.70
CA ALA A 20 6.42 6.27 2.95
C ALA A 20 5.49 7.28 2.29
N LYS A 21 5.54 7.36 0.97
CA LYS A 21 4.65 8.24 0.23
C LYS A 21 3.23 7.76 0.52
N THR A 22 2.37 8.68 0.88
CA THR A 22 0.95 8.43 1.13
C THR A 22 0.14 9.26 0.15
N ASP A 23 -0.88 8.63 -0.42
CA ASP A 23 -1.88 9.28 -1.24
C ASP A 23 -3.23 9.20 -0.51
N ASN A 24 -3.84 10.36 -0.27
CA ASN A 24 -5.06 10.48 0.51
C ASN A 24 -6.33 10.35 -0.34
N TYR A 25 -6.24 9.80 -1.56
CA TYR A 25 -7.39 9.51 -2.40
C TYR A 25 -8.46 8.71 -1.65
N THR A 26 -9.67 9.28 -1.58
CA THR A 26 -10.85 8.63 -1.03
C THR A 26 -11.82 8.33 -2.18
N PRO A 27 -12.09 7.05 -2.48
CA PRO A 27 -13.04 6.71 -3.52
C PRO A 27 -14.46 7.18 -3.17
N PRO A 28 -15.26 7.61 -4.16
CA PRO A 28 -16.71 7.68 -3.99
C PRO A 28 -17.27 6.33 -3.53
N ALA A 29 -18.32 6.35 -2.69
CA ALA A 29 -18.94 5.13 -2.17
C ALA A 29 -19.48 4.21 -3.28
N THR A 30 -19.81 4.76 -4.45
CA THR A 30 -20.32 4.04 -5.62
C THR A 30 -19.25 3.63 -6.62
N ALA A 31 -17.98 4.01 -6.42
CA ALA A 31 -16.92 3.71 -7.37
C ALA A 31 -16.68 2.20 -7.49
N SER A 32 -16.57 1.70 -8.71
CA SER A 32 -16.24 0.32 -9.00
C SER A 32 -14.75 0.03 -8.72
N GLY A 33 -14.39 -1.24 -8.57
CA GLY A 33 -12.99 -1.64 -8.40
C GLY A 33 -12.12 -1.26 -9.61
N GLU A 34 -12.68 -1.40 -10.81
CA GLU A 34 -12.02 -1.03 -12.07
C GLU A 34 -11.75 0.47 -12.15
N GLU A 35 -12.72 1.31 -11.77
CA GLU A 35 -12.55 2.77 -11.77
C GLU A 35 -11.46 3.20 -10.80
N ILE A 36 -11.45 2.64 -9.58
CA ILE A 36 -10.41 2.92 -8.58
C ILE A 36 -9.04 2.50 -9.10
N PHE A 37 -8.93 1.28 -9.67
CA PHE A 37 -7.69 0.76 -10.23
C PHE A 37 -7.18 1.62 -11.38
N SER A 38 -8.06 1.95 -12.33
CA SER A 38 -7.74 2.72 -13.53
C SER A 38 -7.22 4.11 -13.19
N LEU A 39 -7.86 4.81 -12.24
CA LEU A 39 -7.47 6.18 -11.86
C LEU A 39 -6.17 6.25 -11.05
N ASN A 40 -5.89 5.25 -10.20
CA ASN A 40 -4.83 5.36 -9.20
C ASN A 40 -3.70 4.35 -9.37
N CYS A 41 -4.01 3.12 -9.76
CA CYS A 41 -3.04 2.02 -9.78
C CYS A 41 -2.30 1.94 -11.11
N THR A 42 -2.96 2.27 -12.23
CA THR A 42 -2.35 2.19 -13.58
C THR A 42 -1.23 3.20 -13.83
N LYS A 43 -1.00 4.15 -12.90
CA LYS A 43 0.17 5.03 -12.92
C LYS A 43 1.48 4.23 -12.86
N CYS A 44 1.47 3.08 -12.16
CA CYS A 44 2.61 2.18 -12.03
C CYS A 44 2.33 0.75 -12.51
N HIS A 45 1.09 0.27 -12.38
CA HIS A 45 0.68 -1.09 -12.74
C HIS A 45 0.00 -1.11 -14.11
N LYS A 46 0.81 -1.16 -15.18
CA LYS A 46 0.29 -1.35 -16.53
C LYS A 46 -0.15 -2.80 -16.74
N PRO A 47 -1.21 -3.06 -17.51
CA PRO A 47 -1.59 -4.43 -17.87
C PRO A 47 -0.42 -5.17 -18.53
N ASN A 48 -0.31 -6.45 -18.22
CA ASN A 48 0.64 -7.34 -18.86
C ASN A 48 0.20 -7.66 -20.29
N THR A 49 1.11 -8.24 -21.08
CA THR A 49 0.85 -8.64 -22.46
C THR A 49 -0.23 -9.71 -22.61
N ASP A 50 -0.47 -10.49 -21.56
CA ASP A 50 -1.54 -11.51 -21.48
C ASP A 50 -2.89 -10.92 -21.04
N GLY A 51 -2.96 -9.59 -20.85
CA GLY A 51 -4.16 -8.87 -20.43
C GLY A 51 -4.38 -8.84 -18.92
N SER A 52 -3.61 -9.57 -18.12
CA SER A 52 -3.72 -9.52 -16.65
C SER A 52 -3.28 -8.17 -16.10
N VAL A 53 -3.98 -7.65 -15.10
CA VAL A 53 -3.66 -6.35 -14.50
C VAL A 53 -2.43 -6.43 -13.59
N LEU A 54 -2.20 -7.58 -12.96
CA LEU A 54 -1.02 -7.89 -12.15
C LEU A 54 -0.65 -9.36 -12.27
N VAL A 55 0.60 -9.64 -11.89
CA VAL A 55 1.08 -11.00 -11.58
C VAL A 55 1.27 -11.09 -10.07
N LEU A 56 0.38 -11.81 -9.39
CA LEU A 56 0.35 -11.94 -7.93
C LEU A 56 1.20 -13.11 -7.46
N ASP A 57 1.93 -12.90 -6.36
CA ASP A 57 2.47 -14.02 -5.59
C ASP A 57 1.30 -14.78 -4.91
N PRO A 58 1.38 -16.12 -4.71
CA PRO A 58 0.29 -16.89 -4.12
C PRO A 58 -0.21 -16.34 -2.77
N ALA A 59 0.70 -15.83 -1.94
CA ALA A 59 0.35 -15.21 -0.66
C ALA A 59 -0.46 -13.90 -0.79
N MET A 60 -0.41 -13.27 -1.97
CA MET A 60 -1.14 -12.04 -2.31
C MET A 60 -2.44 -12.31 -3.08
N ALA A 61 -2.69 -13.55 -3.50
CA ALA A 61 -3.88 -13.93 -4.27
C ALA A 61 -5.12 -14.11 -3.38
N ASN A 62 -5.39 -13.13 -2.51
CA ASN A 62 -6.59 -13.03 -1.68
C ASN A 62 -6.88 -11.55 -1.37
N LYS A 63 -8.16 -11.26 -1.10
CA LYS A 63 -8.63 -9.88 -0.90
C LYS A 63 -7.94 -9.17 0.26
N ASP A 64 -7.83 -9.82 1.42
CA ASP A 64 -7.26 -9.20 2.63
C ASP A 64 -5.82 -8.75 2.43
N ALA A 65 -5.00 -9.60 1.79
CA ALA A 65 -3.61 -9.27 1.49
C ALA A 65 -3.51 -8.08 0.51
N ILE A 66 -4.37 -8.04 -0.52
CA ILE A 66 -4.42 -6.94 -1.49
C ILE A 66 -4.84 -5.64 -0.79
N ILE A 67 -5.92 -5.66 0.00
CA ILE A 67 -6.41 -4.50 0.74
C ILE A 67 -5.31 -3.95 1.65
N LYS A 68 -4.70 -4.82 2.45
CA LYS A 68 -3.61 -4.44 3.35
C LYS A 68 -2.46 -3.80 2.59
N LYS A 69 -2.06 -4.39 1.46
CA LYS A 69 -0.97 -3.86 0.62
C LYS A 69 -1.28 -2.48 0.05
N VAL A 70 -2.51 -2.26 -0.43
CA VAL A 70 -2.96 -0.95 -0.93
C VAL A 70 -2.92 0.08 0.19
N GLN A 71 -3.39 -0.27 1.39
CA GLN A 71 -3.49 0.65 2.51
C GLN A 71 -2.15 0.99 3.15
N THR A 72 -1.22 0.03 3.22
CA THR A 72 0.09 0.24 3.86
C THR A 72 1.21 0.58 2.87
N GLY A 73 0.99 0.33 1.57
CA GLY A 73 2.01 0.50 0.54
C GLY A 73 3.24 -0.41 0.76
N SER A 74 4.36 0.00 0.17
CA SER A 74 5.71 -0.54 0.40
C SER A 74 6.77 0.41 -0.15
N MET A 75 8.04 0.02 -0.13
CA MET A 75 9.14 0.85 -0.62
C MET A 75 8.94 1.42 -2.03
N GLY A 76 8.31 0.67 -2.95
CA GLY A 76 8.01 1.13 -4.31
C GLY A 76 6.55 1.48 -4.59
N MET A 77 5.66 1.36 -3.60
CA MET A 77 4.22 1.57 -3.77
C MET A 77 3.72 2.52 -2.68
N THR A 78 3.16 3.66 -3.10
CA THR A 78 2.54 4.61 -2.16
C THR A 78 1.40 3.93 -1.38
N ALA A 79 1.21 4.34 -0.13
CA ALA A 79 0.07 3.90 0.68
C ALA A 79 -1.19 4.67 0.28
N PHE A 80 -2.35 4.00 0.29
CA PHE A 80 -3.67 4.59 0.07
C PHE A 80 -4.59 4.32 1.27
N PRO A 81 -4.37 4.96 2.44
CA PRO A 81 -5.05 4.64 3.68
C PRO A 81 -6.55 4.94 3.68
N ASN A 82 -7.04 5.74 2.73
CA ASN A 82 -8.46 6.11 2.65
C ASN A 82 -9.28 5.20 1.73
N ILE A 83 -8.65 4.24 1.04
CA ILE A 83 -9.36 3.18 0.32
C ILE A 83 -9.75 2.11 1.36
N GLN A 84 -10.96 2.22 1.88
CA GLN A 84 -11.49 1.44 3.00
C GLN A 84 -12.88 0.86 2.70
N GLY A 85 -13.32 -0.13 3.48
CA GLY A 85 -14.65 -0.73 3.39
C GLY A 85 -15.01 -1.24 2.00
N GLU A 86 -16.26 -1.04 1.61
CA GLU A 86 -16.82 -1.48 0.33
C GLU A 86 -15.98 -1.10 -0.92
N PRO A 87 -15.47 0.14 -1.07
CA PRO A 87 -14.52 0.47 -2.14
C PRO A 87 -13.23 -0.37 -2.14
N ALA A 88 -12.66 -0.67 -0.96
CA ALA A 88 -11.46 -1.51 -0.86
C ALA A 88 -11.76 -2.95 -1.27
N ASP A 89 -12.92 -3.47 -0.85
CA ASP A 89 -13.39 -4.79 -1.23
C ASP A 89 -13.57 -4.94 -2.74
N ARG A 90 -14.20 -3.96 -3.39
CA ARG A 90 -14.38 -3.98 -4.85
C ARG A 90 -13.07 -3.84 -5.60
N LEU A 91 -12.14 -3.00 -5.13
CA LEU A 91 -10.81 -2.90 -5.71
C LEU A 91 -10.06 -4.23 -5.62
N ALA A 92 -10.07 -4.86 -4.44
CA ALA A 92 -9.37 -6.11 -4.21
C ALA A 92 -9.95 -7.26 -5.02
N GLU A 93 -11.28 -7.32 -5.14
CA GLU A 93 -11.98 -8.27 -6.02
C GLU A 93 -11.59 -8.06 -7.48
N TYR A 94 -11.62 -6.83 -7.97
CA TYR A 94 -11.21 -6.51 -9.34
C TYR A 94 -9.78 -6.96 -9.61
N VAL A 95 -8.85 -6.66 -8.69
CA VAL A 95 -7.46 -7.10 -8.81
C VAL A 95 -7.39 -8.63 -8.85
N LEU A 96 -8.08 -9.33 -7.95
CA LEU A 96 -8.00 -10.78 -7.84
C LEU A 96 -8.54 -11.48 -9.10
N VAL A 97 -9.67 -11.03 -9.63
CA VAL A 97 -10.33 -11.63 -10.81
C VAL A 97 -9.58 -11.33 -12.11
N ASN A 98 -8.93 -10.16 -12.20
CA ASN A 98 -8.26 -9.71 -13.43
C ASN A 98 -6.74 -9.89 -13.40
N SER A 99 -6.21 -10.53 -12.37
CA SER A 99 -4.78 -10.86 -12.25
C SER A 99 -4.56 -12.35 -12.41
N ARG A 100 -3.31 -12.73 -12.68
CA ARG A 100 -2.89 -14.13 -12.58
C ARG A 100 -1.95 -14.34 -11.41
N THR A 101 -1.94 -15.54 -10.88
CA THR A 101 -0.95 -15.97 -9.87
C THR A 101 0.28 -16.54 -10.59
N LYS A 102 1.48 -16.32 -10.03
CA LYS A 102 2.74 -16.91 -10.52
C LYS A 102 2.77 -18.42 -10.44
#